data_AF-A0A319CWN0-F1
#
_entry.id   AF-A0A319CWN0-F1
#
_cell.length_a   1.000
_cell.length_b   1.000
_cell.length_c   1.000
_cell.angle_alpha   90.00
_cell.angle_beta   90.00
_cell.angle_gamma   90.00
#
_symmetry.space_group_name_H-M   'P 1'
#
loop_
_entity.id
_entity.type
_entity.pdbx_description
1 polymer ?
#
loop_
_entity_poly.entity_id
_entity_poly.type
_entity_poly.pdbx_seq_one_letter_code
_entity_poly.pdbx_strand_id
1 'polypeptide(L)'
;MGRVVAAGIVLGVGVHVKIYPFVYGGSVLLVLDQTQQKQPQIQNQKNQKHHIRLHQLCKEITPARLTVTTTALLTFLGLNALMYHHYGWPFLHHTFLHHLTRVDHRHNFSVYASLLYDSAATGTTSAIGIGARIASWAFLPQLLLSVIIIPLALARKSLPGTMLAQTFAFVAFNKVCTSQYFLWYLIFLPLYLPDSSFVRRPRLGVAALGAWVVAQALWLQQGYNLEFLGRSTFVPGLFVASLGFFAVNVWILGVIVQDVGALEAGAGGD
;
A
#
# COMPACT_ATOMS: atom_id res chain seq x y z
N MET A 1 -5.85 -0.13 28.09
CA MET A 1 -5.79 1.24 27.54
C MET A 1 -4.39 1.64 27.08
N GLY A 2 -3.33 1.51 27.90
CA GLY A 2 -1.97 1.96 27.55
C GLY A 2 -1.41 1.44 26.21
N ARG A 3 -1.57 0.14 25.91
CA ARG A 3 -1.13 -0.45 24.62
C ARG A 3 -1.86 0.14 23.40
N VAL A 4 -3.14 0.47 23.56
CA VAL A 4 -3.99 1.05 22.51
C VAL A 4 -3.54 2.49 22.21
N VAL A 5 -3.31 3.28 23.26
CA VAL A 5 -2.74 4.63 23.13
C VAL A 5 -1.35 4.59 22.49
N ALA A 6 -0.47 3.69 22.94
CA ALA A 6 0.86 3.53 22.36
C ALA A 6 0.81 3.15 20.87
N ALA A 7 -0.10 2.26 20.46
CA ALA A 7 -0.29 1.91 19.05
C ALA A 7 -0.72 3.14 18.21
N GLY A 8 -1.62 3.98 18.74
CA GLY A 8 -1.99 5.22 18.09
C GLY A 8 -0.83 6.21 17.98
N ILE A 9 -0.05 6.41 19.05
CA ILE A 9 1.15 7.27 19.02
C ILE A 9 2.15 6.75 17.97
N VAL A 10 2.46 5.46 17.95
CA VAL A 10 3.39 4.86 16.98
C VAL A 10 2.88 5.04 15.55
N LEU A 11 1.59 4.85 15.30
CA LEU A 11 0.99 5.10 13.99
C LEU A 11 1.10 6.59 13.61
N GLY A 12 0.76 7.50 14.52
CA GLY A 12 0.83 8.95 14.29
C GLY A 12 2.25 9.45 14.00
N VAL A 13 3.24 9.01 14.79
CA VAL A 13 4.66 9.27 14.55
C VAL A 13 5.09 8.68 13.20
N GLY A 14 4.72 7.42 12.94
CA GLY A 14 5.05 6.73 11.70
C GLY A 14 4.58 7.51 10.46
N VAL A 15 3.31 7.92 10.45
CA VAL A 15 2.69 8.71 9.38
C VAL A 15 3.30 10.11 9.25
N HIS A 16 3.70 10.73 10.36
CA HIS A 16 4.39 12.02 10.35
C HIS A 16 5.77 11.92 9.68
N VAL A 17 6.57 10.90 10.05
CA VAL A 17 7.94 10.73 9.52
C VAL A 17 7.93 10.28 8.06
N LYS A 18 7.00 9.39 7.68
CA LYS A 18 6.75 8.99 6.30
C LYS A 18 5.25 8.83 6.12
N ILE A 19 4.65 9.36 5.07
CA ILE A 19 3.19 9.32 4.92
C ILE A 19 2.61 7.92 4.67
N TYR A 20 3.37 7.01 4.05
CA TYR A 20 2.84 5.71 3.59
C TYR A 20 2.25 4.78 4.65
N PRO A 21 2.70 4.72 5.94
CA PRO A 21 2.09 3.89 6.97
C PRO A 21 0.62 4.19 7.22
N PHE A 22 0.11 5.33 6.72
CA PHE A 22 -1.31 5.67 6.76
C PHE A 22 -2.17 4.55 6.17
N VAL A 23 -1.69 3.87 5.12
CA VAL A 23 -2.46 2.79 4.48
C VAL A 23 -2.74 1.64 5.44
N TYR A 24 -1.86 1.40 6.43
CA TYR A 24 -2.03 0.32 7.40
C TYR A 24 -3.07 0.63 8.48
N GLY A 25 -3.48 1.89 8.64
CA GLY A 25 -4.41 2.31 9.69
C GLY A 25 -5.71 1.53 9.67
N GLY A 26 -6.29 1.30 8.48
CA GLY A 26 -7.51 0.50 8.33
C GLY A 26 -7.36 -0.94 8.86
N SER A 27 -6.26 -1.60 8.52
CA SER A 27 -5.97 -2.97 8.98
C SER A 27 -5.77 -3.03 10.50
N VAL A 28 -5.06 -2.05 11.07
CA VAL A 28 -4.87 -1.96 12.53
C VAL A 28 -6.21 -1.80 13.22
N LEU A 29 -7.08 -0.90 12.74
CA LEU A 29 -8.40 -0.68 13.33
C LEU A 29 -9.29 -1.93 13.28
N LEU A 30 -9.25 -2.70 12.20
CA LEU A 30 -10.06 -3.92 12.03
C LEU A 30 -9.67 -5.07 12.96
N VAL A 31 -8.42 -5.09 13.46
CA VAL A 31 -7.89 -6.16 14.33
C VAL A 31 -8.07 -5.86 15.81
N LEU A 32 -8.12 -4.58 16.22
CA LEU A 32 -8.12 -4.15 17.63
C LEU A 32 -9.23 -4.78 18.50
N ASP A 33 -10.38 -5.11 17.92
CA ASP A 33 -11.50 -5.69 18.70
C ASP A 33 -11.42 -7.21 18.84
N GLN A 34 -10.69 -7.90 17.95
CA GLN A 34 -10.57 -9.36 18.03
C GLN A 34 -9.82 -9.79 19.28
N THR A 35 -8.86 -8.99 19.73
CA THR A 35 -8.09 -9.25 20.96
C THR A 35 -8.92 -9.07 22.24
N GLN A 36 -10.04 -8.34 22.17
CA GLN A 36 -10.93 -8.07 23.31
C GLN A 36 -12.13 -9.04 23.38
N GLN A 37 -12.51 -9.68 22.26
CA GLN A 37 -13.68 -10.56 22.15
C GLN A 37 -13.38 -12.06 22.29
N LYS A 38 -12.37 -12.47 23.06
CA LYS A 38 -12.22 -13.88 23.50
C LYS A 38 -13.20 -14.21 24.65
N GLN A 39 -14.50 -14.01 24.45
CA GLN A 39 -15.55 -14.56 25.30
C GLN A 39 -16.59 -15.26 24.41
N PRO A 40 -16.96 -16.52 24.71
CA PRO A 40 -17.86 -17.28 23.85
C PRO A 40 -19.28 -16.73 23.98
N GLN A 41 -19.74 -15.95 22.99
CA GLN A 41 -21.15 -15.61 22.88
C GLN A 41 -21.88 -16.69 22.07
N ILE A 42 -22.66 -17.50 22.79
CA ILE A 42 -23.67 -18.40 22.26
C ILE A 42 -24.66 -17.56 21.42
N GLN A 43 -24.65 -17.70 20.09
CA GLN A 43 -25.59 -17.00 19.21
C GLN A 43 -26.79 -17.87 18.86
N ASN A 44 -27.95 -17.51 19.42
CA ASN A 44 -29.25 -17.81 18.84
C ASN A 44 -29.49 -16.87 17.65
N GLN A 45 -29.38 -17.38 16.43
CA GLN A 45 -29.69 -16.64 15.20
C GLN A 45 -31.12 -16.95 14.74
N LYS A 46 -32.03 -15.96 14.76
CA LYS A 46 -33.09 -15.85 13.74
C LYS A 46 -33.46 -14.38 13.46
N ASN A 47 -33.50 -14.09 12.16
CA ASN A 47 -34.23 -13.01 11.47
C ASN A 47 -33.91 -11.54 11.80
N GLN A 48 -33.17 -10.88 10.91
CA GLN A 48 -33.44 -9.49 10.49
C GLN A 48 -32.50 -9.10 9.34
N LYS A 49 -32.91 -9.26 8.07
CA LYS A 49 -32.03 -9.09 6.90
C LYS A 49 -31.90 -7.66 6.35
N HIS A 50 -32.69 -6.68 6.80
CA HIS A 50 -32.72 -5.33 6.18
C HIS A 50 -32.20 -4.17 7.05
N HIS A 51 -32.15 -4.28 8.39
CA HIS A 51 -31.51 -3.26 9.26
C HIS A 51 -29.98 -3.46 9.44
N ILE A 52 -29.41 -4.44 8.74
CA ILE A 52 -28.05 -4.96 8.96
C ILE A 52 -26.96 -3.94 8.61
N ARG A 53 -27.10 -3.13 7.54
CA ARG A 53 -25.96 -2.35 7.02
C ARG A 53 -25.54 -1.18 7.90
N LEU A 54 -26.49 -0.39 8.44
CA LEU A 54 -26.16 0.74 9.31
C LEU A 54 -25.71 0.26 10.71
N HIS A 55 -26.36 -0.78 11.24
CA HIS A 55 -25.99 -1.36 12.53
C HIS A 55 -24.61 -2.06 12.47
N GLN A 56 -24.21 -2.61 11.32
CA GLN A 56 -22.85 -3.13 11.11
C GLN A 56 -21.81 -2.02 11.09
N LEU A 57 -22.05 -0.87 10.44
CA LEU A 57 -21.12 0.27 10.50
C LEU A 57 -20.99 0.85 11.91
N CYS A 58 -22.09 0.98 12.66
CA CYS A 58 -22.04 1.47 14.04
C CYS A 58 -21.36 0.47 14.99
N LYS A 59 -21.43 -0.84 14.70
CA LYS A 59 -20.72 -1.88 15.47
C LYS A 59 -19.20 -1.82 15.31
N GLU A 60 -18.71 -1.17 14.26
CA GLU A 60 -17.28 -0.95 14.02
C GLU A 60 -16.73 0.29 14.77
N ILE A 61 -17.58 1.05 15.48
CA ILE A 61 -17.16 2.16 16.35
C ILE A 61 -17.01 1.62 17.77
N THR A 62 -15.78 1.27 18.15
CA THR A 62 -15.45 0.85 19.52
C THR A 62 -14.59 1.88 20.24
N PRO A 63 -14.65 1.95 21.58
CA PRO A 63 -13.80 2.86 22.36
C PRO A 63 -12.31 2.66 22.07
N ALA A 64 -11.89 1.42 21.84
CA ALA A 64 -10.50 1.09 21.50
C ALA A 64 -10.08 1.70 20.16
N ARG A 65 -10.89 1.53 19.12
CA ARG A 65 -10.63 2.12 17.79
C ARG A 65 -10.67 3.63 17.83
N LEU A 66 -11.64 4.22 18.54
CA LEU A 66 -11.70 5.67 18.72
C LEU A 66 -10.45 6.17 19.44
N THR A 67 -9.98 5.44 20.46
CA THR A 67 -8.74 5.79 21.17
C THR A 67 -7.54 5.76 20.24
N VAL A 68 -7.35 4.70 19.43
CA VAL A 68 -6.23 4.64 18.45
C VAL A 68 -6.33 5.75 17.42
N THR A 69 -7.51 5.96 16.82
CA THR A 69 -7.71 6.99 15.81
C THR A 69 -7.43 8.38 16.37
N THR A 70 -8.00 8.70 17.54
CA THR A 70 -7.81 10.02 18.16
C THR A 70 -6.37 10.23 18.59
N THR A 71 -5.72 9.25 19.21
CA THR A 71 -4.32 9.38 19.63
C THR A 71 -3.37 9.49 18.43
N ALA A 72 -3.56 8.68 17.38
CA ALA A 72 -2.80 8.80 16.14
C ALA A 72 -2.99 10.17 15.47
N LEU A 73 -4.24 10.65 15.39
CA LEU A 73 -4.56 11.95 14.80
C LEU A 73 -3.93 13.09 15.59
N LEU A 74 -4.06 13.09 16.92
CA LEU A 74 -3.49 14.13 17.77
C LEU A 74 -1.96 14.14 17.71
N THR A 75 -1.32 12.97 17.73
CA THR A 75 0.14 12.86 17.56
C THR A 75 0.58 13.37 16.18
N PHE A 76 -0.11 12.95 15.11
CA PHE A 76 0.19 13.42 13.76
C PHE A 76 0.02 14.94 13.64
N LEU A 77 -1.13 15.48 14.06
CA LEU A 77 -1.41 16.93 13.99
C LEU A 77 -0.42 17.73 14.84
N GLY A 78 -0.13 17.29 16.06
CA GLY A 78 0.81 17.98 16.95
C GLY A 78 2.22 18.06 16.37
N LEU A 79 2.76 16.96 15.85
CA LEU A 79 4.09 16.94 15.23
C LEU A 79 4.14 17.79 13.94
N ASN A 80 3.11 17.71 13.10
CA ASN A 80 3.03 18.53 11.89
C ASN A 80 2.84 20.03 12.20
N ALA A 81 2.07 20.36 13.24
CA ALA A 81 1.92 21.74 13.70
C ALA A 81 3.25 22.31 14.21
N LEU A 82 4.04 21.50 14.94
CA LEU A 82 5.38 21.88 15.40
C LEU A 82 6.31 22.15 14.21
N MET A 83 6.32 21.26 13.20
CA MET A 83 7.14 21.48 12.01
C MET A 83 6.65 22.66 11.18
N TYR A 84 5.34 22.84 11.03
CA TYR A 84 4.79 24.02 10.35
C TYR A 84 5.13 25.33 11.07
N HIS A 85 5.13 25.33 12.41
CA HIS A 85 5.55 26.50 13.19
C HIS A 85 7.01 26.90 12.89
N HIS A 86 7.90 25.92 12.71
CA HIS A 86 9.33 26.20 12.45
C HIS A 86 9.62 26.51 10.98
N TYR A 87 8.97 25.82 10.04
CA TYR A 87 9.33 25.84 8.62
C TYR A 87 8.28 26.50 7.71
N GLY A 88 7.07 26.78 8.20
CA GLY A 88 5.99 27.43 7.45
C GLY A 88 5.51 26.66 6.21
N TRP A 89 5.08 27.39 5.18
CA TRP A 89 4.55 26.83 3.93
C TRP A 89 5.48 25.82 3.22
N PRO A 90 6.81 26.04 3.13
CA PRO A 90 7.73 25.07 2.56
C PRO A 90 7.58 23.65 3.13
N PHE A 91 7.31 23.53 4.44
CA PHE A 91 7.07 22.22 5.06
C PHE A 91 5.85 21.52 4.48
N LEU A 92 4.69 22.19 4.42
CA LEU A 92 3.47 21.59 3.86
C LEU A 92 3.65 21.23 2.38
N HIS A 93 4.31 22.12 1.63
CA HIS A 93 4.53 21.90 0.21
C HIS A 93 5.40 20.67 -0.03
N HIS A 94 6.60 20.62 0.55
CA HIS A 94 7.55 19.55 0.29
C HIS A 94 7.21 18.22 0.99
N THR A 95 6.49 18.26 2.12
CA THR A 95 6.12 17.04 2.86
C THR A 95 4.85 16.38 2.33
N PHE A 96 3.88 17.17 1.85
CA PHE A 96 2.56 16.64 1.46
C PHE A 96 2.14 17.02 0.05
N LEU A 97 2.01 18.32 -0.22
CA LEU A 97 1.32 18.79 -1.43
C LEU A 97 2.07 18.41 -2.71
N HIS A 98 3.40 18.45 -2.68
CA HIS A 98 4.25 18.06 -3.80
C HIS A 98 4.00 16.60 -4.23
N HIS A 99 3.66 15.69 -3.31
CA HIS A 99 3.41 14.28 -3.67
C HIS A 99 2.11 14.08 -4.46
N LEU A 100 1.15 14.99 -4.35
CA LEU A 100 -0.11 14.91 -5.10
C LEU A 100 0.13 15.26 -6.57
N THR A 101 0.91 16.31 -6.83
CA THR A 101 1.20 16.80 -8.18
C THR A 101 2.41 16.15 -8.82
N ARG A 102 3.30 15.54 -8.03
CA ARG A 102 4.51 14.89 -8.55
C ARG A 102 4.17 13.86 -9.61
N VAL A 103 4.83 14.02 -10.76
CA VAL A 103 4.91 13.08 -11.85
C VAL A 103 6.38 12.78 -12.06
N ASP A 104 6.75 11.50 -11.93
CA ASP A 104 8.11 11.05 -12.21
C ASP A 104 8.12 10.40 -13.59
N HIS A 105 8.65 11.11 -14.57
CA HIS A 105 8.71 10.66 -15.97
C HIS A 105 10.02 9.92 -16.28
N ARG A 106 11.00 9.96 -15.35
CA ARG A 106 12.26 9.21 -15.42
C ARG A 106 12.31 8.20 -14.28
N HIS A 107 13.11 7.14 -14.45
CA HIS A 107 13.39 6.19 -13.35
C HIS A 107 12.14 5.62 -12.65
N ASN A 108 11.05 5.46 -13.41
CA ASN A 108 9.74 5.09 -12.91
C ASN A 108 9.33 3.72 -13.47
N PHE A 109 9.32 2.70 -12.61
CA PHE A 109 8.92 1.33 -12.92
C PHE A 109 7.40 1.18 -13.08
N SER A 110 6.64 2.23 -12.80
CA SER A 110 5.18 2.20 -12.83
C SER A 110 4.66 1.77 -14.20
N VAL A 111 3.55 1.04 -14.20
CA VAL A 111 2.78 0.71 -15.41
C VAL A 111 2.28 1.97 -16.13
N TYR A 112 2.19 3.10 -15.42
CA TYR A 112 1.76 4.39 -15.96
C TYR A 112 2.92 5.21 -16.55
N ALA A 113 4.18 4.76 -16.45
CA ALA A 113 5.35 5.57 -16.76
C ALA A 113 5.38 6.09 -18.21
N SER A 114 5.12 5.23 -19.20
CA SER A 114 5.12 5.65 -20.61
C SER A 114 4.02 6.65 -20.94
N LEU A 115 2.83 6.51 -20.34
CA LEU A 115 1.72 7.45 -20.50
C LEU A 115 2.02 8.82 -19.89
N LEU A 116 2.63 8.82 -18.70
CA LEU A 116 3.03 10.05 -18.02
C LEU A 116 4.15 10.76 -18.79
N TYR A 117 5.11 10.01 -19.34
CA TYR A 117 6.15 10.56 -20.19
C TYR A 117 5.57 11.23 -21.45
N ASP A 118 4.69 10.54 -22.17
CA ASP A 118 4.09 11.05 -23.41
C ASP A 118 3.26 12.34 -23.15
N SER A 119 2.49 12.35 -22.06
CA SER A 119 1.73 13.53 -21.65
C SER A 119 2.61 14.73 -21.32
N ALA A 120 3.80 14.50 -20.75
CA ALA A 120 4.77 15.55 -20.43
C ALA A 120 5.51 16.03 -21.69
N ALA A 121 5.81 15.14 -22.64
CA ALA A 121 6.53 15.45 -23.87
C ALA A 121 5.67 16.23 -24.89
N THR A 122 4.37 15.95 -24.94
CA THR A 122 3.47 16.52 -25.97
C THR A 122 3.18 18.02 -25.75
N GLY A 123 3.31 18.54 -24.52
CA GLY A 123 3.29 19.98 -24.21
C GLY A 123 2.01 20.77 -24.52
N THR A 124 0.98 20.16 -25.13
CA THR A 124 -0.31 20.81 -25.41
C THR A 124 -1.21 20.81 -24.17
N THR A 125 -2.01 21.87 -24.01
CA THR A 125 -2.99 21.99 -22.90
C THR A 125 -3.91 20.77 -22.78
N SER A 126 -4.32 20.20 -23.91
CA SER A 126 -5.11 18.96 -23.98
C SER A 126 -4.34 17.74 -23.47
N ALA A 127 -3.07 17.56 -23.87
CA ALA A 127 -2.24 16.44 -23.42
C ALA A 127 -1.88 16.53 -21.93
N ILE A 128 -1.61 17.74 -21.44
CA ILE A 128 -1.41 18.03 -20.01
C ILE A 128 -2.67 17.66 -19.21
N GLY A 129 -3.86 17.99 -19.73
CA GLY A 129 -5.14 17.60 -19.13
C GLY A 129 -5.35 16.08 -19.09
N ILE A 130 -4.92 15.34 -20.12
CA ILE A 130 -4.98 13.87 -20.15
C ILE A 130 -3.99 13.27 -19.14
N GLY A 131 -2.75 13.75 -19.10
CA GLY A 131 -1.74 13.30 -18.13
C GLY A 131 -2.19 13.49 -16.67
N ALA A 132 -2.77 14.66 -16.36
CA ALA A 132 -3.32 14.95 -15.03
C ALA A 132 -4.51 14.04 -14.66
N ARG A 133 -5.34 13.66 -15.64
CA ARG A 133 -6.42 12.68 -15.46
C ARG A 133 -5.86 11.29 -15.21
N ILE A 134 -4.90 10.82 -16.00
CA ILE A 134 -4.26 9.51 -15.80
C ILE A 134 -3.61 9.42 -14.43
N ALA A 135 -2.87 10.45 -14.03
CA ALA A 135 -2.27 10.54 -12.70
C ALA A 135 -3.32 10.50 -11.57
N SER A 136 -4.45 11.19 -11.76
CA SER A 136 -5.57 11.15 -10.80
C SER A 136 -6.23 9.77 -10.75
N TRP A 137 -6.42 9.13 -11.91
CA TRP A 137 -7.09 7.83 -12.01
C TRP A 137 -6.24 6.68 -11.47
N ALA A 138 -4.91 6.79 -11.54
CA ALA A 138 -4.00 5.82 -10.93
C ALA A 138 -4.14 5.73 -9.40
N PHE A 139 -4.57 6.80 -8.72
CA PHE A 139 -4.85 6.75 -7.28
C PHE A 139 -6.04 5.85 -6.93
N LEU A 140 -7.01 5.70 -7.84
CA LEU A 140 -8.22 4.94 -7.56
C LEU A 140 -7.93 3.45 -7.31
N PRO A 141 -7.33 2.68 -8.23
CA PRO A 141 -7.03 1.28 -7.96
C PRO A 141 -6.03 1.13 -6.81
N GLN A 142 -5.06 2.04 -6.70
CA GLN A 142 -4.07 2.04 -5.63
C GLN A 142 -4.70 2.16 -4.25
N LEU A 143 -5.48 3.20 -3.99
CA LEU A 143 -6.10 3.45 -2.69
C LEU A 143 -7.25 2.48 -2.42
N LEU A 144 -8.05 2.15 -3.44
CA LEU A 144 -9.14 1.19 -3.30
C LEU A 144 -8.61 -0.19 -2.88
N LEU A 145 -7.57 -0.70 -3.54
CA LEU A 145 -6.99 -2.00 -3.18
C LEU A 145 -6.28 -1.94 -1.83
N SER A 146 -5.37 -0.97 -1.64
CA SER A 146 -4.51 -0.94 -0.46
C SER A 146 -5.21 -0.47 0.81
N VAL A 147 -6.17 0.46 0.76
CA VAL A 147 -6.81 1.04 1.97
C VAL A 147 -8.16 0.39 2.28
N ILE A 148 -8.86 -0.14 1.28
CA ILE A 148 -10.23 -0.63 1.45
C ILE A 148 -10.31 -2.15 1.27
N ILE A 149 -10.06 -2.65 0.06
CA ILE A 149 -10.35 -4.05 -0.30
C ILE A 149 -9.47 -5.02 0.50
N ILE A 150 -8.15 -4.84 0.49
CA ILE A 150 -7.20 -5.74 1.15
C ILE A 150 -7.42 -5.76 2.67
N PRO A 151 -7.52 -4.61 3.38
CA PRO A 151 -7.82 -4.60 4.81
C PRO A 151 -9.11 -5.33 5.17
N LEU A 152 -10.21 -5.04 4.46
CA LEU A 152 -11.50 -5.67 4.73
C LEU A 152 -11.47 -7.19 4.49
N ALA A 153 -10.72 -7.65 3.49
CA ALA A 153 -10.61 -9.05 3.14
C ALA A 153 -9.68 -9.85 4.08
N LEU A 154 -8.56 -9.25 4.50
CA LEU A 154 -7.43 -10.01 5.07
C LEU A 154 -7.03 -9.61 6.50
N ALA A 155 -7.33 -8.38 6.96
CA ALA A 155 -6.77 -7.85 8.22
C ALA A 155 -7.02 -8.77 9.42
N ARG A 156 -8.23 -9.34 9.48
CA ARG A 156 -8.71 -10.23 10.54
C ARG A 156 -8.10 -11.63 10.54
N LYS A 157 -7.30 -11.97 9.53
CA LYS A 157 -6.64 -13.27 9.36
C LYS A 157 -5.16 -13.20 9.74
N SER A 158 -4.45 -12.22 9.20
CA SER A 158 -3.06 -11.94 9.55
C SER A 158 -2.75 -10.47 9.32
N LEU A 159 -2.46 -9.72 10.39
CA LEU A 159 -2.12 -8.31 10.28
C LEU A 159 -0.81 -8.10 9.48
N PRO A 160 0.32 -8.80 9.77
CA PRO A 160 1.55 -8.63 9.00
C PRO A 160 1.40 -9.03 7.53
N GLY A 161 0.71 -10.14 7.24
CA GLY A 161 0.44 -10.57 5.87
C GLY A 161 -0.45 -9.59 5.10
N THR A 162 -1.44 -9.00 5.78
CA THR A 162 -2.26 -7.93 5.21
C THR A 162 -1.44 -6.69 4.91
N MET A 163 -0.61 -6.23 5.83
CA MET A 163 0.25 -5.05 5.62
C MET A 163 1.26 -5.29 4.48
N LEU A 164 1.80 -6.51 4.33
CA LEU A 164 2.61 -6.89 3.17
C LEU A 164 1.81 -6.79 1.86
N ALA A 165 0.61 -7.38 1.81
CA ALA A 165 -0.27 -7.32 0.64
C ALA A 165 -0.67 -5.87 0.28
N GLN A 166 -0.99 -5.05 1.29
CA GLN A 166 -1.26 -3.62 1.12
C GLN A 166 -0.05 -2.90 0.51
N THR A 167 1.16 -3.23 0.95
CA THR A 167 2.40 -2.62 0.45
C THR A 167 2.63 -3.01 -1.01
N PHE A 168 2.48 -4.28 -1.37
CA PHE A 168 2.58 -4.73 -2.77
C PHE A 168 1.54 -4.06 -3.66
N ALA A 169 0.27 -4.00 -3.22
CA ALA A 169 -0.78 -3.32 -3.98
C ALA A 169 -0.52 -1.81 -4.09
N PHE A 170 -0.08 -1.17 -3.01
CA PHE A 170 0.24 0.25 -3.02
C PHE A 170 1.36 0.56 -4.02
N VAL A 171 2.42 -0.25 -4.06
CA VAL A 171 3.56 -0.02 -4.94
C VAL A 171 3.25 -0.37 -6.40
N ALA A 172 2.63 -1.53 -6.66
CA ALA A 172 2.33 -1.98 -8.02
C ALA A 172 1.38 -1.04 -8.76
N PHE A 173 0.39 -0.49 -8.06
CA PHE A 173 -0.61 0.42 -8.65
C PHE A 173 -0.26 1.90 -8.47
N ASN A 174 0.92 2.25 -7.94
CA ASN A 174 1.33 3.65 -7.83
C ASN A 174 1.69 4.23 -9.20
N LYS A 175 1.33 5.50 -9.44
CA LYS A 175 1.79 6.28 -10.60
C LYS A 175 3.29 6.56 -10.60
N VAL A 176 3.92 6.62 -9.42
CA VAL A 176 5.37 6.75 -9.23
C VAL A 176 5.86 5.50 -8.51
N CYS A 177 6.72 4.71 -9.15
CA CYS A 177 7.33 3.53 -8.57
C CYS A 177 8.86 3.61 -8.76
N THR A 178 9.59 3.86 -7.67
CA THR A 178 11.05 3.87 -7.67
C THR A 178 11.59 2.68 -6.88
N SER A 179 12.87 2.32 -7.10
CA SER A 179 13.51 1.19 -6.42
C SER A 179 13.50 1.31 -4.89
N GLN A 180 13.43 2.53 -4.35
CA GLN A 180 13.33 2.78 -2.92
C GLN A 180 12.10 2.09 -2.27
N TYR A 181 11.01 1.93 -3.01
CA TYR A 181 9.78 1.33 -2.49
C TYR A 181 9.95 -0.16 -2.18
N PHE A 182 10.91 -0.82 -2.82
CA PHE A 182 11.12 -2.26 -2.66
C PHE A 182 11.65 -2.62 -1.27
N LEU A 183 12.29 -1.67 -0.58
CA LEU A 183 12.69 -1.83 0.82
C LEU A 183 11.49 -1.98 1.76
N TRP A 184 10.31 -1.49 1.38
CA TRP A 184 9.12 -1.58 2.23
C TRP A 184 8.62 -3.02 2.33
N TYR A 185 8.87 -3.84 1.30
CA TYR A 185 8.55 -5.27 1.33
C TYR A 185 9.35 -6.01 2.40
N LEU A 186 10.64 -5.67 2.51
CA LEU A 186 11.60 -6.36 3.38
C LEU A 186 11.21 -6.29 4.86
N ILE A 187 10.48 -5.25 5.28
CA ILE A 187 10.05 -5.06 6.66
C ILE A 187 9.06 -6.17 7.09
N PHE A 188 8.20 -6.62 6.19
CA PHE A 188 7.16 -7.61 6.50
C PHE A 188 7.51 -9.04 6.06
N LEU A 189 8.50 -9.21 5.17
CA LEU A 189 8.92 -10.54 4.71
C LEU A 189 9.28 -11.50 5.87
N PRO A 190 10.05 -11.11 6.90
CA PRO A 190 10.35 -12.00 8.03
C PRO A 190 9.12 -12.49 8.79
N LEU A 191 8.05 -11.68 8.80
CA LEU A 191 6.79 -11.99 9.50
C LEU A 191 5.84 -12.86 8.67
N TYR A 192 6.01 -12.88 7.34
CA TYR A 192 5.13 -13.60 6.41
C TYR A 192 5.77 -14.87 5.85
N LEU A 193 7.07 -14.85 5.55
CA LEU A 193 7.77 -15.93 4.86
C LEU A 193 7.68 -17.30 5.55
N PRO A 194 7.83 -17.44 6.89
CA PRO A 194 7.87 -18.75 7.54
C PRO A 194 6.70 -19.66 7.19
N ASP A 195 5.49 -19.10 7.10
CA ASP A 195 4.26 -19.83 6.82
C ASP A 195 3.76 -19.70 5.37
N SER A 196 4.52 -19.00 4.53
CA SER A 196 4.13 -18.69 3.15
C SER A 196 4.22 -19.88 2.20
N SER A 197 3.44 -19.82 1.12
CA SER A 197 3.59 -20.70 -0.03
C SER A 197 5.00 -20.65 -0.65
N PHE A 198 5.72 -19.54 -0.53
CA PHE A 198 7.06 -19.40 -1.10
C PHE A 198 8.09 -20.31 -0.42
N VAL A 199 7.98 -20.49 0.91
CA VAL A 199 8.83 -21.42 1.66
C VAL A 199 8.33 -22.85 1.54
N ARG A 200 7.01 -23.07 1.65
CA ARG A 200 6.40 -24.42 1.52
C ARG A 200 6.60 -25.03 0.13
N ARG A 201 6.66 -24.21 -0.92
CA ARG A 201 6.92 -24.62 -2.30
C ARG A 201 8.15 -23.88 -2.83
N PRO A 202 9.37 -24.37 -2.57
CA PRO A 202 10.61 -23.66 -2.91
C PRO A 202 10.73 -23.28 -4.39
N ARG A 203 10.21 -24.12 -5.30
CA ARG A 203 10.17 -23.79 -6.74
C ARG A 203 9.37 -22.52 -7.03
N LEU A 204 8.24 -22.32 -6.34
CA LEU A 204 7.43 -21.11 -6.44
C LEU A 204 8.17 -19.91 -5.86
N GLY A 205 8.80 -20.06 -4.68
CA GLY A 205 9.60 -19.02 -4.05
C GLY A 205 10.77 -18.55 -4.92
N VAL A 206 11.55 -19.49 -5.45
CA VAL A 206 12.67 -19.19 -6.36
C VAL A 206 12.18 -18.59 -7.66
N ALA A 207 11.08 -19.09 -8.24
CA ALA A 207 10.49 -18.49 -9.44
C ALA A 207 10.00 -17.06 -9.19
N ALA A 208 9.36 -16.78 -8.05
CA ALA A 208 8.90 -15.44 -7.68
C ALA A 208 10.07 -14.47 -7.50
N LEU A 209 11.11 -14.87 -6.75
CA LEU A 209 12.30 -14.06 -6.56
C LEU A 209 13.04 -13.83 -7.89
N GLY A 210 13.24 -14.88 -8.68
CA GLY A 210 13.90 -14.80 -9.98
C GLY A 210 13.15 -13.89 -10.95
N ALA A 211 11.83 -14.05 -11.06
CA ALA A 211 11.00 -13.18 -11.89
C ALA A 211 11.06 -11.72 -11.43
N TRP A 212 11.04 -11.47 -10.13
CA TRP A 212 11.12 -10.12 -9.56
C TRP A 212 12.47 -9.44 -9.82
N VAL A 213 13.57 -10.17 -9.70
CA VAL A 213 14.92 -9.68 -10.02
C VAL A 213 15.09 -9.45 -11.52
N VAL A 214 14.67 -10.40 -12.35
CA VAL A 214 14.77 -10.30 -13.82
C VAL A 214 13.95 -9.13 -14.34
N ALA A 215 12.72 -8.93 -13.86
CA ALA A 215 11.90 -7.80 -14.29
C ALA A 215 12.55 -6.45 -13.98
N GLN A 216 13.20 -6.31 -12.82
CA GLN A 216 13.98 -5.11 -12.50
C GLN A 216 15.20 -4.96 -13.40
N ALA A 217 15.97 -6.03 -13.62
CA ALA A 217 17.15 -6.00 -14.48
C ALA A 217 16.81 -5.60 -15.91
N LEU A 218 15.72 -6.15 -16.46
CA LEU A 218 15.21 -5.78 -17.79
C LEU A 218 14.83 -4.30 -17.85
N TRP A 219 14.12 -3.78 -16.85
CA TRP A 219 13.77 -2.36 -16.80
C TRP A 219 15.01 -1.47 -16.69
N LEU A 220 15.92 -1.80 -15.78
CA LEU A 220 17.17 -1.07 -15.56
C LEU A 220 18.05 -1.06 -16.81
N GLN A 221 18.11 -2.15 -17.55
CA GLN A 221 18.87 -2.23 -18.80
C GLN A 221 18.29 -1.28 -19.86
N GLN A 222 16.96 -1.18 -19.98
CA GLN A 222 16.31 -0.23 -20.89
C GLN A 222 16.52 1.23 -20.44
N GLY A 223 16.43 1.49 -19.14
CA GLY A 223 16.72 2.81 -18.55
C GLY A 223 18.19 3.22 -18.74
N TYR A 224 19.13 2.29 -18.63
CA TYR A 224 20.54 2.54 -18.91
C TYR A 224 20.79 2.95 -20.36
N ASN A 225 20.21 2.20 -21.31
CA ASN A 225 20.29 2.54 -22.72
C ASN A 225 19.72 3.94 -23.01
N LEU A 226 18.62 4.31 -22.35
CA LEU A 226 18.00 5.62 -22.53
C LEU A 226 18.86 6.75 -21.97
N GLU A 227 19.18 6.68 -20.68
CA GLU A 227 19.74 7.83 -19.96
C GLU A 227 21.25 7.95 -20.15
N PHE A 228 21.98 6.84 -20.28
CA PHE A 228 23.45 6.86 -20.39
C PHE A 228 23.94 6.70 -21.82
N LEU A 229 23.29 5.88 -22.64
CA LEU A 229 23.69 5.67 -24.04
C LEU A 229 22.92 6.54 -25.04
N GLY A 230 21.92 7.31 -24.58
CA GLY A 230 21.13 8.19 -25.43
C GLY A 230 20.25 7.47 -26.46
N ARG A 231 19.97 6.17 -26.28
CA ARG A 231 19.16 5.37 -27.20
C ARG A 231 17.68 5.51 -26.84
N SER A 232 16.84 5.85 -27.80
CA SER A 232 15.38 5.89 -27.58
C SER A 232 14.81 4.50 -27.33
N THR A 233 14.56 4.15 -26.07
CA THR A 233 14.02 2.83 -25.64
C THR A 233 12.60 2.91 -25.05
N PHE A 234 11.89 4.03 -25.24
CA PHE A 234 10.55 4.25 -24.66
C PHE A 234 9.55 3.14 -25.00
N VAL A 235 9.38 2.85 -26.29
CA VAL A 235 8.48 1.80 -26.81
C VAL A 235 9.24 0.99 -27.88
N PRO A 236 9.25 -0.35 -27.80
CA PRO A 236 8.59 -1.19 -26.80
C PRO A 236 9.39 -1.34 -25.48
N GLY A 237 10.65 -0.93 -25.42
CA GLY A 237 11.59 -1.27 -24.34
C GLY A 237 11.07 -1.00 -22.91
N LEU A 238 11.08 0.26 -22.47
CA LEU A 238 10.63 0.65 -21.14
C LEU A 238 9.15 0.30 -20.91
N PHE A 239 8.30 0.46 -21.93
CA PHE A 239 6.88 0.13 -21.85
C PHE A 239 6.64 -1.34 -21.49
N VAL A 240 7.22 -2.28 -22.25
CA VAL A 240 7.07 -3.73 -22.01
C VAL A 240 7.77 -4.13 -20.71
N ALA A 241 8.92 -3.53 -20.39
CA ALA A 241 9.59 -3.78 -19.12
C ALA A 241 8.73 -3.35 -17.91
N SER A 242 8.08 -2.19 -17.97
CA SER A 242 7.14 -1.73 -16.94
C SER A 242 5.92 -2.65 -16.83
N LEU A 243 5.36 -3.11 -17.95
CA LEU A 243 4.26 -4.08 -17.94
C LEU A 243 4.67 -5.42 -17.34
N GLY A 244 5.86 -5.92 -17.68
CA GLY A 244 6.42 -7.15 -17.13
C GLY A 244 6.66 -7.04 -15.62
N PHE A 245 7.26 -5.93 -15.18
CA PHE A 245 7.44 -5.64 -13.75
C PHE A 245 6.10 -5.59 -13.01
N PHE A 246 5.10 -4.90 -13.57
CA PHE A 246 3.76 -4.85 -13.01
C PHE A 246 3.12 -6.24 -12.90
N ALA A 247 3.16 -7.03 -13.97
CA ALA A 247 2.60 -8.39 -13.99
C ALA A 247 3.23 -9.30 -12.94
N VAL A 248 4.56 -9.24 -12.78
CA VAL A 248 5.27 -10.01 -11.74
C VAL A 248 4.84 -9.57 -10.33
N ASN A 249 4.74 -8.27 -10.05
CA ASN A 249 4.31 -7.79 -8.74
C ASN A 249 2.85 -8.15 -8.43
N VAL A 250 1.95 -8.09 -9.42
CA VAL A 250 0.55 -8.49 -9.27
C VAL A 250 0.43 -10.00 -9.04
N TRP A 251 1.24 -10.81 -9.73
CA TRP A 251 1.27 -12.26 -9.49
C TRP A 251 1.75 -12.60 -8.07
N ILE A 252 2.84 -12.00 -7.62
CA ILE A 252 3.35 -12.17 -6.24
C ILE A 252 2.30 -11.73 -5.22
N LEU A 253 1.67 -10.57 -5.43
CA LEU A 253 0.55 -10.10 -4.61
C LEU A 253 -0.58 -11.13 -4.56
N GLY A 254 -0.94 -11.74 -5.70
CA GLY A 254 -1.96 -12.78 -5.76
C GLY A 254 -1.64 -13.98 -4.87
N VAL A 255 -0.38 -14.44 -4.85
CA VAL A 255 0.06 -15.53 -3.95
C VAL A 255 -0.06 -15.10 -2.48
N ILE A 256 0.37 -13.89 -2.13
CA ILE A 256 0.28 -13.37 -0.75
C ILE A 256 -1.19 -13.30 -0.30
N VAL A 257 -2.08 -12.79 -1.16
CA VAL A 257 -3.52 -12.70 -0.87
C VAL A 257 -4.14 -14.09 -0.69
N GLN A 258 -3.74 -15.08 -1.49
CA GLN A 258 -4.21 -16.47 -1.35
C GLN A 258 -3.72 -17.10 -0.05
N ASP A 259 -2.45 -16.92 0.30
CA ASP A 259 -1.87 -17.45 1.55
C ASP A 259 -2.59 -16.90 2.77
N VAL A 260 -2.70 -15.57 2.87
CA VAL A 260 -3.39 -14.92 3.99
C VAL A 260 -4.89 -15.23 3.95
N GLY A 261 -5.47 -15.33 2.76
CA GLY A 261 -6.86 -15.71 2.55
C GLY A 261 -7.19 -17.14 2.97
N ALA A 262 -6.22 -18.05 2.97
CA ALA A 262 -6.41 -19.43 3.41
C ALA A 262 -6.36 -19.60 4.93
N LEU A 263 -5.88 -18.61 5.68
CA LEU A 263 -5.85 -18.65 7.14
C LEU A 263 -7.26 -18.54 7.74
N GLU A 264 -7.49 -19.26 8.83
CA GLU A 264 -8.70 -19.10 9.64
C GLU A 264 -8.68 -17.76 10.38
N ALA A 265 -9.84 -17.12 10.49
CA ALA A 265 -9.95 -15.84 11.20
C ALA A 265 -9.66 -16.08 12.70
N GLY A 266 -8.59 -15.48 13.22
CA GLY A 266 -8.18 -15.61 14.62
C GLY A 266 -7.12 -16.65 14.93
N ALA A 267 -6.56 -17.35 13.92
CA ALA A 267 -5.43 -18.28 14.11
C ALA A 267 -4.06 -17.59 14.27
N GLY A 268 -3.99 -16.26 14.07
CA GLY A 268 -2.79 -15.47 14.27
C GLY A 268 -2.62 -15.06 15.73
N GLY A 269 -2.21 -15.98 16.59
CA GLY A 269 -1.91 -15.67 17.97
C GLY A 269 -1.31 -16.86 18.72
N ASP A 270 -0.03 -17.10 18.47
CA ASP A 270 0.96 -17.50 19.48
C ASP A 270 2.23 -16.66 19.25
#